data_AF-A0A9X2JZM7-F1
#
_entry.id   AF-A0A9X2JZM7-F1
#
_cell.length_a   1.000
_cell.length_b   1.000
_cell.length_c   1.000
_cell.angle_alpha   90.00
_cell.angle_beta   90.00
_cell.angle_gamma   90.00
#
_symmetry.space_group_name_H-M   'P 1'
#
loop_
_entity.id
_entity.type
_entity.pdbx_description
1 polymer ?
#
loop_
_entity_poly.entity_id
_entity_poly.type
_entity_poly.pdbx_seq_one_letter_code
_entity_poly.pdbx_strand_id
1 'polypeptide(L)'
;MGAMTSEATPGAAHQIRSLTVLPAQREDVELHTADGLTLVGELALPADSEPAASLLTFHPLPTHGGFMDSHVYRKAAWRLPALADLAVLRFNTRGTSSPRGTSEGTFDGGDAERYDVAAAIELAEFRGLPRPWLVGWSFGTELVLKHGADPAVEGAVLLSPPLHRATDEDLDRWAAFGKPLVVLVPELDDYLRPEEARRRFARVPQAEVIGVDGAKHLWVGEPAVARVLNEIVAHVLPGHPLPLPTHWDGPLGTA
;
A
#
# COMPACT_ATOMS: atom_id res chain seq x y z
N MET A 1 -43.39 16.42 -31.72
CA MET A 1 -42.16 17.24 -31.75
C MET A 1 -41.32 16.81 -30.56
N GLY A 2 -40.14 16.28 -30.85
CA GLY A 2 -39.36 15.41 -29.97
C GLY A 2 -38.76 16.11 -28.76
N ALA A 3 -38.68 15.36 -27.66
CA ALA A 3 -37.93 15.70 -26.48
C ALA A 3 -36.42 15.67 -26.80
N MET A 4 -35.74 16.78 -26.57
CA MET A 4 -34.29 16.87 -26.64
C MET A 4 -33.71 16.15 -25.43
N THR A 5 -33.16 14.96 -25.64
CA THR A 5 -32.17 14.35 -24.76
C THR A 5 -30.95 15.27 -24.72
N SER A 6 -30.59 15.81 -23.56
CA SER A 6 -29.32 16.51 -23.40
C SER A 6 -28.20 15.48 -23.49
N GLU A 7 -27.48 15.47 -24.62
CA GLU A 7 -26.19 14.80 -24.68
C GLU A 7 -25.27 15.43 -23.64
N ALA A 8 -24.78 14.62 -22.71
CA ALA A 8 -23.70 15.03 -21.84
C ALA A 8 -22.48 15.33 -22.72
N THR A 9 -22.01 16.57 -22.69
CA THR A 9 -20.73 16.96 -23.30
C THR A 9 -19.65 16.00 -22.80
N PRO A 10 -18.82 15.38 -23.66
CA PRO A 10 -17.70 14.57 -23.21
C PRO A 10 -16.84 15.45 -22.29
N GLY A 11 -16.74 15.05 -21.01
CA GLY A 11 -15.85 15.72 -20.07
C GLY A 11 -14.44 15.74 -20.65
N ALA A 12 -13.75 16.87 -20.56
CA ALA A 12 -12.36 16.94 -21.02
C ALA A 12 -11.51 15.96 -20.20
N ALA A 13 -10.93 14.95 -20.84
CA ALA A 13 -10.05 13.97 -20.22
C ALA A 13 -9.00 14.65 -19.33
N HIS A 14 -9.06 14.39 -18.03
CA HIS A 14 -8.15 14.98 -17.05
C HIS A 14 -6.84 14.18 -17.02
N GLN A 15 -5.73 14.82 -17.35
CA GLN A 15 -4.41 14.21 -17.11
C GLN A 15 -4.22 13.95 -15.61
N ILE A 16 -3.89 12.71 -15.24
CA ILE A 16 -3.59 12.32 -13.87
C ILE A 16 -2.19 12.83 -13.51
N ARG A 17 -2.14 13.71 -12.51
CA ARG A 17 -0.93 14.38 -12.01
C ARG A 17 -0.74 14.07 -10.53
N SER A 18 0.36 14.56 -9.96
CA SER A 18 0.78 14.31 -8.57
C SER A 18 -0.30 14.54 -7.50
N LEU A 19 -1.21 15.50 -7.71
CA LEU A 19 -2.28 15.88 -6.78
C LEU A 19 -3.69 15.50 -7.26
N THR A 20 -3.79 14.71 -8.33
CA THR A 20 -5.08 14.24 -8.82
C THR A 20 -5.68 13.26 -7.81
N VAL A 21 -6.87 13.61 -7.32
CA VAL A 21 -7.73 12.75 -6.52
C VAL A 21 -8.85 12.27 -7.42
N LEU A 22 -9.01 10.96 -7.52
CA LEU A 22 -10.08 10.33 -8.27
C LEU A 22 -11.24 9.95 -7.34
N PRO A 23 -12.45 9.73 -7.89
CA PRO A 23 -13.63 9.36 -7.09
C PRO A 23 -13.37 8.13 -6.21
N ALA A 24 -13.76 8.23 -4.94
CA ALA A 24 -13.69 7.16 -3.95
C ALA A 24 -14.61 7.52 -2.78
N GLN A 25 -15.11 6.52 -2.05
CA GLN A 25 -15.66 6.73 -0.72
C GLN A 25 -14.50 6.73 0.28
N ARG A 26 -14.39 7.79 1.09
CA ARG A 26 -13.29 7.95 2.06
C ARG A 26 -13.85 8.12 3.46
N GLU A 27 -13.33 7.34 4.39
CA GLU A 27 -13.71 7.34 5.79
C GLU A 27 -12.45 7.43 6.64
N ASP A 28 -12.41 8.37 7.59
CA ASP A 28 -11.42 8.31 8.67
C ASP A 28 -11.79 7.14 9.60
N VAL A 29 -10.82 6.29 9.90
CA VAL A 29 -11.01 5.07 10.69
C VAL A 29 -10.05 5.03 11.87
N GLU A 30 -10.48 4.33 12.91
CA GLU A 30 -9.64 3.99 14.06
C GLU A 30 -9.36 2.49 14.06
N LEU A 31 -8.10 2.13 14.32
CA LEU A 31 -7.68 0.75 14.55
C LEU A 31 -7.43 0.59 16.05
N HIS A 32 -8.11 -0.36 16.68
CA HIS A 32 -7.92 -0.64 18.10
C HIS A 32 -7.01 -1.86 18.25
N THR A 33 -5.89 -1.67 18.91
CA THR A 33 -4.88 -2.70 19.12
C THR A 33 -5.18 -3.55 20.35
N ALA A 34 -4.73 -4.80 20.35
CA ALA A 34 -4.89 -5.69 21.49
C ALA A 34 -4.16 -5.23 22.76
N ASP A 35 -3.15 -4.34 22.64
CA ASP A 35 -2.48 -3.69 23.77
C ASP A 35 -3.14 -2.37 24.21
N GLY A 36 -4.32 -2.04 23.67
CA GLY A 36 -5.19 -0.98 24.17
C GLY A 36 -4.94 0.41 23.60
N LEU A 37 -4.20 0.51 22.49
CA LEU A 37 -3.98 1.76 21.75
C LEU A 37 -5.00 1.94 20.62
N THR A 38 -5.33 3.19 20.35
CA THR A 38 -6.08 3.62 19.17
C THR A 38 -5.12 4.25 18.14
N LEU A 39 -5.13 3.71 16.92
CA LEU A 39 -4.35 4.20 15.80
C LEU A 39 -5.26 4.91 14.80
N VAL A 40 -4.79 6.02 14.25
CA VAL A 40 -5.55 6.82 13.27
C VAL A 40 -5.28 6.34 11.84
N GLY A 41 -6.32 6.29 11.01
CA GLY A 41 -6.22 5.88 9.60
C GLY A 41 -7.29 6.47 8.70
N GLU A 42 -7.20 6.15 7.41
CA GLU A 42 -8.22 6.37 6.40
C GLU A 42 -8.43 5.07 5.62
N LEU A 43 -9.69 4.71 5.39
CA LEU A 43 -10.10 3.71 4.43
C LEU A 43 -10.66 4.40 3.18
N ALA A 44 -10.08 4.08 2.02
CA ALA A 44 -10.57 4.51 0.72
C ALA A 44 -11.15 3.33 -0.05
N LEU A 45 -12.41 3.42 -0.45
CA LEU A 45 -13.15 2.39 -1.19
C LEU A 45 -13.53 2.91 -2.59
N PRO A 46 -13.72 2.02 -3.58
CA PRO A 46 -14.29 2.40 -4.87
C PRO A 46 -15.63 3.15 -4.69
N ALA A 47 -15.91 4.10 -5.56
CA ALA A 47 -17.07 4.98 -5.41
C ALA A 47 -18.41 4.24 -5.62
N ASP A 48 -18.44 3.38 -6.65
CA ASP A 48 -19.66 2.82 -7.23
C ASP A 48 -19.64 1.28 -7.34
N SER A 49 -18.63 0.62 -6.75
CA SER A 49 -18.37 -0.82 -6.85
C SER A 49 -17.87 -1.40 -5.52
N GLU A 50 -18.06 -2.70 -5.34
CA GLU A 50 -17.36 -3.44 -4.30
C GLU A 50 -15.88 -3.59 -4.67
N PRO A 51 -14.94 -3.49 -3.71
CA PRO A 51 -13.53 -3.65 -4.00
C PRO A 51 -13.19 -5.06 -4.50
N ALA A 52 -12.30 -5.16 -5.49
CA ALA A 52 -11.81 -6.43 -6.02
C ALA A 52 -10.73 -7.08 -5.11
N ALA A 53 -9.99 -6.25 -4.38
CA ALA A 53 -9.02 -6.62 -3.35
C ALA A 53 -8.72 -5.38 -2.48
N SER A 54 -7.93 -5.58 -1.42
CA SER A 54 -7.66 -4.54 -0.43
C SER A 54 -6.18 -4.43 -0.12
N LEU A 55 -5.68 -3.20 0.00
CA LEU A 55 -4.28 -2.91 0.34
C LEU A 55 -4.21 -2.38 1.78
N LEU A 56 -3.50 -3.09 2.65
CA LEU A 56 -3.18 -2.63 4.00
C LEU A 56 -1.76 -2.06 3.99
N THR A 57 -1.63 -0.74 4.16
CA THR A 57 -0.34 -0.06 3.91
C THR A 57 0.43 0.23 5.19
N PHE A 58 1.72 -0.11 5.22
CA PHE A 58 2.64 0.09 6.34
C PHE A 58 3.73 1.08 5.94
N HIS A 59 3.73 2.26 6.56
CA HIS A 59 4.51 3.42 6.13
C HIS A 59 6.02 3.31 6.42
N PRO A 60 6.86 4.11 5.73
CA PRO A 60 8.27 4.21 6.05
C PRO A 60 8.51 4.75 7.46
N LEU A 61 9.77 4.71 7.89
CA LEU A 61 10.17 4.94 9.29
C LEU A 61 9.63 6.26 9.87
N PRO A 62 8.80 6.24 10.94
CA PRO A 62 8.20 7.46 11.45
C PRO A 62 9.17 8.51 11.97
N THR A 63 10.29 8.08 12.57
CA THR A 63 11.34 8.99 13.05
C THR A 63 12.06 9.77 11.94
N HIS A 64 11.86 9.39 10.67
CA HIS A 64 12.41 10.07 9.49
C HIS A 64 11.31 10.71 8.64
N GLY A 65 10.14 11.00 9.24
CA GLY A 65 9.03 11.67 8.58
C GLY A 65 8.15 10.74 7.75
N GLY A 66 8.23 9.43 7.95
CA GLY A 66 7.28 8.47 7.39
C GLY A 66 5.94 8.49 8.14
N PHE A 67 4.83 8.48 7.40
CA PHE A 67 3.47 8.40 7.94
C PHE A 67 2.51 7.91 6.86
N MET A 68 1.24 7.69 7.20
CA MET A 68 0.27 7.08 6.27
C MET A 68 0.03 7.86 4.96
N ASP A 69 0.32 9.16 4.95
CA ASP A 69 0.18 10.07 3.81
C ASP A 69 1.48 10.25 3.02
N SER A 70 2.47 9.38 3.24
CA SER A 70 3.67 9.27 2.39
C SER A 70 3.25 9.09 0.92
N HIS A 71 3.99 9.68 -0.01
CA HIS A 71 3.46 10.00 -1.34
C HIS A 71 3.00 8.79 -2.17
N VAL A 72 3.62 7.61 -2.00
CA VAL A 72 3.17 6.38 -2.67
C VAL A 72 1.77 6.00 -2.20
N TYR A 73 1.55 5.91 -0.89
CA TYR A 73 0.28 5.50 -0.30
C TYR A 73 -0.81 6.55 -0.48
N ARG A 74 -0.44 7.83 -0.37
CA ARG A 74 -1.39 8.91 -0.67
C ARG A 74 -1.91 8.82 -2.09
N LYS A 75 -1.04 8.59 -3.07
CA LYS A 75 -1.44 8.42 -4.47
C LYS A 75 -2.16 7.09 -4.72
N ALA A 76 -1.80 6.03 -4.01
CA ALA A 76 -2.52 4.77 -4.06
C ALA A 76 -3.97 4.96 -3.61
N ALA A 77 -4.18 5.51 -2.41
CA ALA A 77 -5.50 5.81 -1.86
C ALA A 77 -6.29 6.79 -2.74
N TRP A 78 -5.62 7.78 -3.34
CA TRP A 78 -6.26 8.76 -4.23
C TRP A 78 -6.67 8.23 -5.60
N ARG A 79 -6.13 7.11 -6.06
CA ARG A 79 -6.26 6.71 -7.47
C ARG A 79 -6.73 5.27 -7.67
N LEU A 80 -6.18 4.31 -6.92
CA LEU A 80 -6.47 2.89 -7.12
C LEU A 80 -7.94 2.49 -6.88
N PRO A 81 -8.72 3.14 -5.99
CA PRO A 81 -10.15 2.88 -5.92
C PRO A 81 -10.88 3.09 -7.24
N ALA A 82 -10.52 4.14 -8.00
CA ALA A 82 -11.15 4.45 -9.28
C ALA A 82 -10.50 3.73 -10.47
N LEU A 83 -9.19 3.49 -10.42
CA LEU A 83 -8.44 2.94 -11.55
C LEU A 83 -8.38 1.42 -11.58
N ALA A 84 -8.65 0.76 -10.45
CA ALA A 84 -8.47 -0.68 -10.30
C ALA A 84 -9.44 -1.33 -9.30
N ASP A 85 -10.49 -0.63 -8.86
CA ASP A 85 -11.45 -1.11 -7.87
C ASP A 85 -10.78 -1.65 -6.59
N LEU A 86 -9.67 -1.05 -6.14
CA LEU A 86 -8.96 -1.48 -4.93
C LEU A 86 -9.36 -0.66 -3.71
N ALA A 87 -9.67 -1.35 -2.61
CA ALA A 87 -9.72 -0.71 -1.30
C ALA A 87 -8.30 -0.42 -0.81
N VAL A 88 -8.10 0.74 -0.16
CA VAL A 88 -6.79 1.13 0.39
C VAL A 88 -6.98 1.59 1.83
N LEU A 89 -6.46 0.80 2.77
CA LEU A 89 -6.34 1.18 4.18
C LEU A 89 -4.94 1.74 4.42
N ARG A 90 -4.87 3.02 4.78
CA ARG A 90 -3.66 3.68 5.25
C ARG A 90 -3.85 4.11 6.69
N PHE A 91 -2.85 3.88 7.53
CA PHE A 91 -2.93 4.22 8.95
C PHE A 91 -1.55 4.56 9.49
N ASN A 92 -1.51 5.32 10.57
CA ASN A 92 -0.29 5.64 11.29
C ASN A 92 0.00 4.54 12.31
N THR A 93 1.20 3.96 12.30
CA THR A 93 1.65 3.09 13.39
C THR A 93 1.76 3.87 14.70
N ARG A 94 1.82 3.15 15.83
CA ARG A 94 1.91 3.73 17.18
C ARG A 94 2.89 4.90 17.29
N GLY A 95 2.46 5.97 17.94
CA GLY A 95 3.23 7.20 18.12
C GLY A 95 3.47 8.06 16.87
N THR A 96 2.93 7.69 15.70
CA THR A 96 3.13 8.45 14.46
C THR A 96 2.07 9.54 14.31
N SER A 97 2.52 10.75 13.97
CA SER A 97 1.66 11.90 13.64
C SER A 97 1.59 12.14 12.12
N SER A 98 0.41 12.53 11.65
CA SER A 98 0.16 13.03 10.30
C SER A 98 -0.83 14.20 10.35
N PRO A 99 -1.14 14.88 9.23
CA PRO A 99 -2.19 15.89 9.20
C PRO A 99 -3.57 15.41 9.67
N ARG A 100 -3.84 14.09 9.67
CA ARG A 100 -5.09 13.50 10.14
C ARG A 100 -5.10 13.14 11.63
N GLY A 101 -4.01 13.36 12.35
CA GLY A 101 -3.91 13.10 13.78
C GLY A 101 -2.70 12.26 14.17
N THR A 102 -2.67 11.86 15.43
CA THR A 102 -1.56 11.11 16.05
C THR A 102 -2.10 9.80 16.60
N SER A 103 -1.53 8.69 16.17
CA SER A 103 -1.78 7.38 16.77
C SER A 103 -1.20 7.33 18.18
N GLU A 104 -1.93 6.70 19.11
CA GLU A 104 -1.48 6.55 20.50
C GLU A 104 -0.21 5.68 20.61
N GLY A 105 0.37 5.65 21.82
CA GLY A 105 1.58 4.87 22.11
C GLY A 105 2.88 5.55 21.66
N THR A 106 3.92 4.75 21.48
CA THR A 106 5.26 5.23 21.09
C THR A 106 5.88 4.21 20.15
N PHE A 107 6.61 4.71 19.15
CA PHE A 107 7.44 3.89 18.26
C PHE A 107 8.40 3.02 19.07
N ASP A 108 8.37 1.71 18.83
CA ASP A 108 9.15 0.71 19.56
C ASP A 108 10.26 0.08 18.70
N GLY A 109 10.25 0.38 17.40
CA GLY A 109 11.29 -0.12 16.50
C GLY A 109 10.98 -1.47 15.90
N GLY A 110 9.73 -1.94 15.97
CA GLY A 110 9.21 -3.05 15.16
C GLY A 110 8.68 -4.23 15.96
N ASP A 111 8.90 -4.32 17.27
CA ASP A 111 8.43 -5.45 18.06
C ASP A 111 7.02 -5.22 18.60
N ALA A 112 6.76 -4.06 19.23
CA ALA A 112 5.42 -3.72 19.69
C ALA A 112 4.46 -3.40 18.53
N GLU A 113 4.97 -2.91 17.39
CA GLU A 113 4.18 -2.68 16.16
C GLU A 113 3.51 -3.96 15.62
N ARG A 114 3.83 -5.15 16.15
CA ARG A 114 3.05 -6.38 15.87
C ARG A 114 1.55 -6.22 16.15
N TYR A 115 1.18 -5.46 17.18
CA TYR A 115 -0.23 -5.21 17.51
C TYR A 115 -0.87 -4.24 16.52
N ASP A 116 -0.08 -3.35 15.92
CA ASP A 116 -0.55 -2.44 14.87
C ASP A 116 -0.84 -3.22 13.58
N VAL A 117 0.04 -4.18 13.25
CA VAL A 117 -0.15 -5.10 12.10
C VAL A 117 -1.39 -5.94 12.30
N ALA A 118 -1.56 -6.55 13.48
CA ALA A 118 -2.75 -7.31 13.81
C ALA A 118 -4.03 -6.46 13.70
N ALA A 119 -4.03 -5.25 14.29
CA ALA A 119 -5.19 -4.36 14.24
C ALA A 119 -5.59 -3.95 12.82
N ALA A 120 -4.63 -3.79 11.90
CA ALA A 120 -4.92 -3.50 10.49
C ALA A 120 -5.58 -4.69 9.78
N ILE A 121 -5.13 -5.91 10.06
CA ILE A 121 -5.71 -7.15 9.51
C ILE A 121 -7.11 -7.36 10.11
N GLU A 122 -7.25 -7.23 11.43
CA GLU A 122 -8.54 -7.35 12.13
C GLU A 122 -9.56 -6.33 11.64
N LEU A 123 -9.16 -5.07 11.39
CA LEU A 123 -10.05 -4.07 10.80
C LEU A 123 -10.49 -4.48 9.39
N ALA A 124 -9.60 -5.05 8.58
CA ALA A 124 -9.93 -5.53 7.25
C ALA A 124 -10.95 -6.68 7.32
N GLU A 125 -10.76 -7.65 8.21
CA GLU A 125 -11.72 -8.72 8.44
C GLU A 125 -13.07 -8.20 8.94
N PHE A 126 -13.06 -7.31 9.94
CA PHE A 126 -14.27 -6.72 10.52
C PHE A 126 -15.10 -5.94 9.49
N ARG A 127 -14.42 -5.22 8.58
CA ARG A 127 -15.05 -4.47 7.48
C ARG A 127 -15.38 -5.34 6.27
N GLY A 128 -15.06 -6.65 6.29
CA GLY A 128 -15.31 -7.56 5.18
C GLY A 128 -14.48 -7.24 3.93
N LEU A 129 -13.31 -6.64 4.09
CA LEU A 129 -12.44 -6.24 3.00
C LEU A 129 -11.89 -7.47 2.26
N PRO A 130 -12.09 -7.60 0.94
CA PRO A 130 -11.72 -8.80 0.21
C PRO A 130 -10.23 -8.86 -0.05
N ARG A 131 -9.70 -10.10 -0.02
CA ARG A 131 -8.34 -10.48 -0.43
C ARG A 131 -7.28 -9.47 0.06
N PRO A 132 -7.08 -9.30 1.38
CA PRO A 132 -6.12 -8.35 1.91
C PRO A 132 -4.68 -8.63 1.45
N TRP A 133 -4.03 -7.63 0.87
CA TRP A 133 -2.61 -7.62 0.58
C TRP A 133 -1.89 -6.62 1.48
N LEU A 134 -0.77 -7.03 2.06
CA LEU A 134 0.07 -6.13 2.85
C LEU A 134 1.01 -5.37 1.93
N VAL A 135 1.06 -4.06 2.05
CA VAL A 135 2.00 -3.22 1.29
C VAL A 135 2.91 -2.50 2.26
N GLY A 136 4.15 -2.96 2.37
CA GLY A 136 5.16 -2.34 3.24
C GLY A 136 6.12 -1.47 2.45
N TRP A 137 6.59 -0.37 3.06
CA TRP A 137 7.64 0.47 2.47
C TRP A 137 8.70 0.80 3.51
N SER A 138 9.97 0.53 3.17
CA SER A 138 11.10 0.75 4.07
C SER A 138 10.87 0.03 5.41
N PHE A 139 10.83 0.74 6.54
CA PHE A 139 10.43 0.18 7.84
C PHE A 139 9.16 -0.66 7.79
N GLY A 140 8.14 -0.23 7.06
CA GLY A 140 6.89 -0.99 6.92
C GLY A 140 7.08 -2.37 6.27
N THR A 141 8.11 -2.57 5.42
CA THR A 141 8.42 -3.90 4.89
C THR A 141 8.89 -4.85 5.98
N GLU A 142 9.57 -4.34 7.00
CA GLU A 142 10.06 -5.16 8.10
C GLU A 142 8.92 -5.56 9.03
N LEU A 143 7.93 -4.70 9.21
CA LEU A 143 6.69 -5.05 9.91
C LEU A 143 5.94 -6.16 9.19
N VAL A 144 5.79 -6.06 7.87
CA VAL A 144 5.17 -7.09 7.03
C VAL A 144 5.94 -8.41 7.12
N LEU A 145 7.27 -8.36 7.03
CA LEU A 145 8.11 -9.56 7.13
C LEU A 145 8.01 -10.22 8.50
N LYS A 146 8.06 -9.45 9.58
CA LYS A 146 8.05 -9.98 10.96
C LYS A 146 6.67 -10.51 11.36
N HIS A 147 5.60 -9.77 11.03
CA HIS A 147 4.29 -9.95 11.65
C HIS A 147 3.13 -10.16 10.66
N GLY A 148 3.38 -10.13 9.35
CA GLY A 148 2.34 -10.18 8.33
C GLY A 148 1.92 -11.59 7.86
N ALA A 149 2.52 -12.65 8.40
CA ALA A 149 2.21 -14.03 8.04
C ALA A 149 0.92 -14.52 8.73
N ASP A 150 -0.21 -13.95 8.32
CA ASP A 150 -1.54 -14.22 8.86
C ASP A 150 -2.44 -14.92 7.82
N PRO A 151 -3.21 -15.98 8.18
CA PRO A 151 -4.07 -16.70 7.24
C PRO A 151 -5.07 -15.84 6.43
N ALA A 152 -5.50 -14.69 6.95
CA ALA A 152 -6.38 -13.75 6.27
C ALA A 152 -5.70 -13.03 5.09
N VAL A 153 -4.36 -13.02 5.05
CA VAL A 153 -3.57 -12.30 4.05
C VAL A 153 -3.40 -13.14 2.78
N GLU A 154 -3.64 -12.49 1.65
CA GLU A 154 -3.50 -13.08 0.32
C GLU A 154 -2.06 -13.04 -0.20
N GLY A 155 -1.30 -12.01 0.17
CA GLY A 155 0.11 -11.84 -0.18
C GLY A 155 0.67 -10.51 0.30
N ALA A 156 1.93 -10.23 -0.05
CA ALA A 156 2.59 -8.97 0.29
C ALA A 156 3.38 -8.35 -0.86
N VAL A 157 3.42 -7.02 -0.87
CA VAL A 157 4.29 -6.19 -1.72
C VAL A 157 5.23 -5.38 -0.84
N LEU A 158 6.53 -5.57 -1.00
CA LEU A 158 7.58 -4.88 -0.25
C LEU A 158 8.24 -3.82 -1.14
N LEU A 159 8.23 -2.57 -0.71
CA LEU A 159 8.87 -1.45 -1.38
C LEU A 159 10.15 -1.07 -0.64
N SER A 160 11.30 -1.14 -1.31
CA SER A 160 12.61 -0.77 -0.75
C SER A 160 12.91 -1.42 0.62
N PRO A 161 12.91 -2.77 0.74
CA PRO A 161 13.09 -3.42 2.04
C PRO A 161 14.54 -3.32 2.53
N PRO A 162 14.84 -2.63 3.64
CA PRO A 162 16.21 -2.43 4.09
C PRO A 162 16.80 -3.66 4.81
N LEU A 163 15.96 -4.57 5.31
CA LEU A 163 16.36 -5.78 6.06
C LEU A 163 17.33 -5.49 7.23
N HIS A 164 17.16 -4.37 7.91
CA HIS A 164 17.87 -3.99 9.13
C HIS A 164 17.34 -4.71 10.37
N ARG A 165 16.03 -4.97 10.42
CA ARG A 165 15.35 -5.58 11.59
C ARG A 165 14.76 -6.95 11.31
N ALA A 166 14.26 -7.15 10.09
CA ALA A 166 13.77 -8.47 9.68
C ALA A 166 14.96 -9.42 9.57
N THR A 167 14.81 -10.59 10.16
CA THR A 167 15.85 -11.60 10.25
C THR A 167 15.64 -12.71 9.23
N ASP A 168 16.61 -13.59 9.15
CA ASP A 168 16.50 -14.81 8.37
C ASP A 168 15.35 -15.73 8.85
N GLU A 169 15.01 -15.71 10.14
CA GLU A 169 13.85 -16.44 10.68
C GLU A 169 12.53 -15.88 10.14
N ASP A 170 12.44 -14.55 10.00
CA ASP A 170 11.23 -13.90 9.46
C ASP A 170 11.05 -14.24 7.97
N LEU A 171 12.15 -14.33 7.21
CA LEU A 171 12.12 -14.81 5.84
C LEU A 171 11.71 -16.29 5.77
N ASP A 172 12.27 -17.14 6.62
CA ASP A 172 11.90 -18.57 6.68
C ASP A 172 10.43 -18.75 7.06
N ARG A 173 9.89 -17.89 7.94
CA ARG A 173 8.46 -17.86 8.29
C ARG A 173 7.59 -17.53 7.08
N TRP A 174 7.98 -16.55 6.27
CA TRP A 174 7.31 -16.24 5.00
C TRP A 174 7.42 -17.36 3.97
N ALA A 175 8.58 -18.03 3.90
CA ALA A 175 8.76 -19.20 3.05
C ALA A 175 7.79 -20.34 3.43
N ALA A 176 7.66 -20.62 4.74
CA ALA A 176 6.72 -21.60 5.26
C ALA A 176 5.26 -21.19 5.09
N PHE A 177 4.96 -19.89 5.19
CA PHE A 177 3.62 -19.34 4.98
C PHE A 177 3.13 -19.53 3.53
N GLY A 178 4.05 -19.54 2.56
CA GLY A 178 3.78 -19.96 1.19
C GLY A 178 2.95 -18.99 0.34
N LYS A 179 2.48 -17.87 0.91
CA LYS A 179 1.80 -16.81 0.15
C LYS A 179 2.76 -16.02 -0.74
N PRO A 180 2.26 -15.42 -1.84
CA PRO A 180 3.05 -14.55 -2.72
C PRO A 180 3.76 -13.41 -1.96
N LEU A 181 5.01 -13.17 -2.33
CA LEU A 181 5.83 -12.08 -1.79
C LEU A 181 6.52 -11.34 -2.94
N VAL A 182 6.08 -10.13 -3.24
CA VAL A 182 6.63 -9.31 -4.32
C VAL A 182 7.56 -8.28 -3.71
N VAL A 183 8.77 -8.14 -4.24
CA VAL A 183 9.84 -7.33 -3.65
C VAL A 183 10.35 -6.33 -4.68
N LEU A 184 9.89 -5.09 -4.59
CA LEU A 184 10.35 -3.99 -5.44
C LEU A 184 11.59 -3.34 -4.84
N VAL A 185 12.69 -3.42 -5.58
CA VAL A 185 14.01 -2.97 -5.12
C VAL A 185 14.53 -1.89 -6.08
N PRO A 186 14.69 -0.65 -5.63
CA PRO A 186 15.28 0.40 -6.46
C PRO A 186 16.73 0.05 -6.85
N GLU A 187 17.12 0.33 -8.09
CA GLU A 187 18.50 0.12 -8.55
C GLU A 187 19.51 0.91 -7.70
N LEU A 188 19.15 2.15 -7.36
CA LEU A 188 19.98 3.11 -6.65
C LEU A 188 19.58 3.21 -5.16
N ASP A 189 19.12 2.11 -4.57
CA ASP A 189 18.88 2.04 -3.14
C ASP A 189 20.21 2.07 -2.35
N ASP A 190 20.20 2.76 -1.21
CA ASP A 190 21.35 2.92 -0.34
C ASP A 190 21.47 1.78 0.70
N TYR A 191 20.41 1.00 0.91
CA TYR A 191 20.35 -0.06 1.92
C TYR A 191 20.37 -1.46 1.31
N LEU A 192 19.54 -1.73 0.30
CA LEU A 192 19.47 -3.05 -0.33
C LEU A 192 19.27 -2.91 -1.84
N ARG A 193 20.23 -3.41 -2.61
CA ARG A 193 20.22 -3.36 -4.08
C ARG A 193 19.71 -4.66 -4.72
N PRO A 194 19.25 -4.64 -5.98
CA PRO A 194 18.55 -5.79 -6.58
C PRO A 194 19.34 -7.10 -6.56
N GLU A 195 20.66 -7.08 -6.77
CA GLU A 195 21.47 -8.30 -6.72
C GLU A 195 21.52 -8.88 -5.29
N GLU A 196 21.73 -8.04 -4.29
CA GLU A 196 21.75 -8.47 -2.89
C GLU A 196 20.36 -8.94 -2.44
N ALA A 197 19.31 -8.22 -2.81
CA ALA A 197 17.93 -8.62 -2.54
C ALA A 197 17.63 -10.01 -3.10
N ARG A 198 18.01 -10.32 -4.35
CA ARG A 198 17.84 -11.67 -4.92
C ARG A 198 18.52 -12.74 -4.07
N ARG A 199 19.71 -12.47 -3.53
CA ARG A 199 20.42 -13.42 -2.65
C ARG A 199 19.71 -13.59 -1.30
N ARG A 200 19.23 -12.51 -0.68
CA ARG A 200 18.51 -12.55 0.61
C ARG A 200 17.16 -13.26 0.47
N PHE A 201 16.37 -12.87 -0.51
CA PHE A 201 15.02 -13.41 -0.74
C PHE A 201 15.01 -14.79 -1.39
N ALA A 202 16.16 -15.35 -1.82
CA ALA A 202 16.25 -16.75 -2.25
C ALA A 202 15.84 -17.76 -1.15
N ARG A 203 15.79 -17.32 0.13
CA ARG A 203 15.22 -18.10 1.24
C ARG A 203 13.71 -18.31 1.14
N VAL A 204 13.01 -17.45 0.40
CA VAL A 204 11.56 -17.50 0.16
C VAL A 204 11.32 -17.95 -1.27
N PRO A 205 11.07 -19.25 -1.54
CA PRO A 205 11.05 -19.79 -2.90
C PRO A 205 10.03 -19.14 -3.83
N GLN A 206 8.93 -18.64 -3.26
CA GLN A 206 7.85 -17.96 -3.98
C GLN A 206 8.02 -16.43 -4.05
N ALA A 207 9.13 -15.87 -3.56
CA ALA A 207 9.37 -14.43 -3.64
C ALA A 207 9.79 -14.01 -5.05
N GLU A 208 9.18 -12.93 -5.54
CA GLU A 208 9.54 -12.29 -6.80
C GLU A 208 10.30 -10.99 -6.53
N VAL A 209 11.59 -10.94 -6.90
CA VAL A 209 12.42 -9.75 -6.71
C VAL A 209 12.53 -8.95 -8.00
N ILE A 210 11.93 -7.76 -8.00
CA ILE A 210 11.85 -6.84 -9.12
C ILE A 210 12.79 -5.66 -8.89
N GLY A 211 13.91 -5.65 -9.62
CA GLY A 211 14.77 -4.46 -9.70
C GLY A 211 14.10 -3.36 -10.52
N VAL A 212 14.20 -2.10 -10.07
CA VAL A 212 13.65 -0.95 -10.79
C VAL A 212 14.74 0.07 -11.13
N ASP A 213 15.06 0.14 -12.42
CA ASP A 213 16.10 0.99 -12.98
C ASP A 213 15.83 2.48 -12.71
N GLY A 214 16.89 3.22 -12.35
CA GLY A 214 16.87 4.64 -12.06
C GLY A 214 16.10 5.05 -10.79
N ALA A 215 15.40 4.11 -10.13
CA ALA A 215 14.67 4.40 -8.91
C ALA A 215 15.62 4.49 -7.70
N LYS A 216 15.19 5.28 -6.70
CA LYS A 216 15.85 5.43 -5.40
C LYS A 216 14.91 4.99 -4.29
N HIS A 217 15.46 4.81 -3.09
CA HIS A 217 14.76 4.34 -1.89
C HIS A 217 13.37 4.94 -1.68
N LEU A 218 13.24 6.25 -1.94
CA LEU A 218 12.03 7.01 -1.66
C LEU A 218 10.98 7.02 -2.78
N TRP A 219 11.20 6.40 -3.94
CA TRP A 219 10.24 6.38 -5.07
C TRP A 219 9.70 7.77 -5.45
N VAL A 220 10.57 8.78 -5.47
CA VAL A 220 10.16 10.17 -5.70
C VAL A 220 9.85 10.42 -7.19
N GLY A 221 8.76 11.14 -7.44
CA GLY A 221 8.34 11.54 -8.79
C GLY A 221 7.24 10.66 -9.36
N GLU A 222 6.48 11.22 -10.31
CA GLU A 222 5.35 10.52 -10.93
C GLU A 222 5.77 9.22 -11.65
N PRO A 223 6.90 9.14 -12.39
CA PRO A 223 7.32 7.88 -13.02
C PRO A 223 7.58 6.76 -12.00
N ALA A 224 8.23 7.06 -10.89
CA ALA A 224 8.53 6.08 -9.84
C ALA A 224 7.24 5.59 -9.15
N VAL A 225 6.33 6.51 -8.83
CA VAL A 225 5.03 6.12 -8.25
C VAL A 225 4.20 5.34 -9.26
N ALA A 226 4.12 5.77 -10.52
CA ALA A 226 3.40 5.05 -11.56
C ALA A 226 3.94 3.62 -11.71
N ARG A 227 5.26 3.44 -11.71
CA ARG A 227 5.88 2.10 -11.71
C ARG A 227 5.42 1.28 -10.51
N VAL A 228 5.51 1.82 -9.28
CA VAL A 228 5.05 1.12 -8.07
C VAL A 228 3.58 0.74 -8.13
N LEU A 229 2.69 1.65 -8.53
CA LEU A 229 1.25 1.38 -8.60
C LEU A 229 0.91 0.34 -9.68
N ASN A 230 1.60 0.35 -10.81
CA ASN A 230 1.45 -0.67 -11.85
C ASN A 230 1.87 -2.05 -11.34
N GLU A 231 3.00 -2.15 -10.64
CA GLU A 231 3.42 -3.44 -10.06
C GLU A 231 2.47 -3.93 -8.98
N ILE A 232 1.98 -3.04 -8.10
CA ILE A 232 0.95 -3.40 -7.12
C ILE A 232 -0.27 -4.01 -7.82
N VAL A 233 -0.81 -3.33 -8.84
CA VAL A 233 -2.02 -3.80 -9.54
C VAL A 233 -1.74 -5.10 -10.32
N ALA A 234 -0.59 -5.24 -10.96
CA ALA A 234 -0.21 -6.45 -11.71
C ALA A 234 -0.27 -7.72 -10.85
N HIS A 235 0.13 -7.63 -9.58
CA HIS A 235 0.20 -8.78 -8.68
C HIS A 235 -1.06 -8.98 -7.85
N VAL A 236 -1.70 -7.88 -7.43
CA VAL A 236 -2.92 -7.93 -6.61
C VAL A 236 -4.14 -8.32 -7.47
N LEU A 237 -4.18 -7.83 -8.71
CA LEU A 237 -5.25 -8.10 -9.68
C LEU A 237 -4.68 -8.64 -11.01
N PRO A 238 -4.20 -9.90 -11.05
CA PRO A 238 -3.69 -10.50 -12.27
C PRO A 238 -4.75 -10.44 -13.39
N GLY A 239 -4.36 -9.91 -14.55
CA GLY A 239 -5.25 -9.73 -15.70
C GLY A 239 -5.92 -8.35 -15.79
N HIS A 240 -5.76 -7.48 -14.79
CA HIS A 240 -6.17 -6.09 -14.90
C HIS A 240 -5.41 -5.39 -16.05
N PRO A 241 -6.07 -4.54 -16.88
CA PRO A 241 -5.39 -3.79 -17.93
C PRO A 241 -4.25 -2.92 -17.38
N LEU A 242 -3.07 -3.05 -17.97
CA LEU A 242 -1.88 -2.27 -17.63
C LEU A 242 -1.20 -1.74 -18.91
N PRO A 243 -0.49 -0.60 -18.84
CA PRO A 243 -0.32 0.25 -17.66
C PRO A 243 -1.61 0.95 -17.23
N LEU A 244 -1.70 1.33 -15.95
CA LEU A 244 -2.80 2.13 -15.42
C LEU A 244 -3.00 3.40 -16.26
N PRO A 245 -4.26 3.83 -16.47
CA PRO A 245 -4.56 5.03 -17.23
C PRO A 245 -3.80 6.25 -16.72
N THR A 246 -3.37 7.11 -17.65
CA THR A 246 -2.74 8.41 -17.34
C THR A 246 -3.72 9.57 -17.50
N HIS A 247 -4.93 9.29 -17.97
CA HIS A 247 -6.03 10.23 -18.17
C HIS A 247 -7.30 9.66 -17.54
N TRP A 248 -8.18 10.55 -17.09
CA TRP A 248 -9.45 10.22 -16.46
C TRP A 248 -10.59 11.03 -17.11
N ASP A 249 -11.60 10.33 -17.63
CA ASP A 249 -12.71 10.95 -18.37
C ASP A 249 -13.90 11.32 -17.46
N GLY A 250 -13.84 10.94 -16.18
CA GLY A 250 -14.89 11.21 -15.19
C GLY A 250 -14.65 12.47 -14.34
N PRO A 251 -15.55 12.77 -13.39
CA PRO A 251 -15.33 13.84 -12.42
C PRO A 251 -14.11 13.53 -11.53
N LEU A 252 -13.45 14.58 -11.05
CA LEU A 252 -12.41 14.46 -10.02
C LEU A 252 -13.05 14.34 -8.62
N GLY A 253 -12.35 13.65 -7.72
CA GLY A 253 -12.76 13.48 -6.33
C GLY A 253 -12.19 14.55 -5.39
N THR A 254 -12.52 14.42 -4.12
CA THR A 254 -11.96 15.22 -3.00
C THR A 254 -11.12 14.34 -2.09
N ALA A 255 -10.04 14.90 -1.54
CA ALA A 255 -9.15 14.23 -0.58
C ALA A 255 -9.73 14.19 0.82
#